data_AF-A0A388QUL7-F1
#
_entry.id   AF-A0A388QUL7-F1
#
_cell.length_a   1.000
_cell.length_b   1.000
_cell.length_c   1.000
_cell.angle_alpha   90.00
_cell.angle_beta   90.00
_cell.angle_gamma   90.00
#
_symmetry.space_group_name_H-M   'P 1'
#
loop_
_entity.id
_entity.type
_entity.pdbx_description
1 polymer ?
#
loop_
_entity_poly.entity_id
_entity_poly.type
_entity_poly.pdbx_seq_one_letter_code
_entity_poly.pdbx_strand_id
1 'polypeptide(L)'
;MRVAQDTVVSIEYTLKDDQGNILDASEGRGPMEYLQGYQNIIPGLEQGLVGLVAGDTKTVTVPPELGYGEYSDKLLQRVPLDAFGGHAVQPGMRFRADTNHGMRTLTIKAIEGQEAVLDGNHELAGKTLHFDVKVVAVRAAEMTELAHGHPHQTGGCCGGGGCGSGSGESEGGGCSSSEGSAGGCCSTEGSEGGCCSTEGSSEGGCCSTEEPVAAKQGGCGSAGCGCG
;
A
#
# COMPACT_ATOMS: atom_id res chain seq x y z
N MET A 1 -27.09 -4.25 2.94
CA MET A 1 -26.47 -3.18 2.14
C MET A 1 -26.08 -3.78 0.79
N ARG A 2 -26.11 -3.01 -0.31
CA ARG A 2 -25.66 -3.45 -1.64
C ARG A 2 -24.30 -2.85 -1.93
N VAL A 3 -23.50 -3.54 -2.75
CA VAL A 3 -22.24 -2.99 -3.28
C VAL A 3 -22.55 -1.78 -4.15
N ALA A 4 -22.00 -0.64 -3.77
CA ALA A 4 -22.15 0.64 -4.45
C ALA A 4 -20.89 1.50 -4.25
N GLN A 5 -20.79 2.63 -4.95
CA GLN A 5 -19.74 3.63 -4.72
C GLN A 5 -19.60 3.94 -3.22
N ASP A 6 -18.36 4.11 -2.75
CA ASP A 6 -18.05 4.48 -1.35
C ASP A 6 -18.43 3.41 -0.31
N THR A 7 -18.48 2.14 -0.73
CA THR A 7 -18.68 0.99 0.17
C THR A 7 -17.43 0.13 0.26
N VAL A 8 -17.15 -0.37 1.46
CA VAL A 8 -16.12 -1.39 1.69
C VAL A 8 -16.77 -2.76 1.53
N VAL A 9 -16.19 -3.56 0.65
CA VAL A 9 -16.68 -4.88 0.29
C VAL A 9 -15.63 -5.92 0.64
N SER A 10 -16.02 -6.90 1.44
CA SER A 10 -15.19 -8.05 1.79
C SER A 10 -15.60 -9.22 0.88
N ILE A 11 -14.67 -9.72 0.07
CA ILE A 11 -14.93 -10.77 -0.91
C ILE A 11 -14.00 -11.97 -0.73
N GLU A 12 -14.54 -13.16 -0.98
CA GLU A 12 -13.75 -14.36 -1.27
C GLU A 12 -13.75 -14.55 -2.79
N TYR A 13 -12.60 -14.80 -3.41
CA TYR A 13 -12.49 -14.99 -4.85
C TYR A 13 -11.66 -16.22 -5.20
N THR A 14 -11.98 -16.81 -6.35
CA THR A 14 -11.14 -17.81 -7.04
C THR A 14 -10.98 -17.36 -8.48
N LEU A 15 -9.74 -17.19 -8.92
CA LEU A 15 -9.35 -16.79 -10.26
C LEU A 15 -9.00 -18.02 -11.08
N LYS A 16 -9.62 -18.14 -12.25
CA LYS A 16 -9.42 -19.21 -13.22
C LYS A 16 -9.08 -18.67 -14.60
N ASP A 17 -8.35 -19.46 -15.39
CA ASP A 17 -8.15 -19.22 -16.82
C ASP A 17 -9.28 -19.82 -17.68
N ASP A 18 -9.24 -19.60 -19.00
CA ASP A 18 -10.19 -20.16 -19.98
C ASP A 18 -10.21 -21.71 -19.98
N GLN A 19 -9.16 -22.35 -19.45
CA GLN A 19 -9.04 -23.80 -19.36
C GLN A 19 -9.58 -24.35 -18.03
N GLY A 20 -10.02 -23.47 -17.11
CA GLY A 20 -10.51 -23.81 -15.79
C GLY A 20 -9.40 -24.08 -14.76
N ASN A 21 -8.13 -23.80 -15.08
CA ASN A 21 -7.04 -23.91 -14.12
C ASN A 21 -7.12 -22.75 -13.12
N ILE A 22 -6.99 -23.06 -11.83
CA ILE A 22 -6.95 -22.03 -10.77
C ILE A 22 -5.59 -21.34 -10.82
N LEU A 23 -5.60 -20.03 -11.07
CA LEU A 23 -4.41 -19.19 -11.09
C LEU A 23 -4.16 -18.55 -9.72
N ASP A 24 -5.22 -18.16 -9.02
CA ASP A 24 -5.15 -17.55 -7.69
C ASP A 24 -6.46 -17.81 -6.92
N ALA A 25 -6.42 -17.81 -5.59
CA ALA A 25 -7.61 -18.00 -4.76
C ALA A 25 -7.46 -17.38 -3.37
N SER A 26 -8.45 -16.64 -2.88
CA SER A 26 -8.44 -16.09 -1.52
C SER A 26 -8.75 -17.15 -0.45
N GLU A 27 -9.18 -18.35 -0.85
CA GLU A 27 -9.48 -19.45 0.08
C GLU A 27 -8.26 -19.75 0.97
N GLY A 28 -8.49 -19.83 2.28
CA GLY A 28 -7.43 -20.03 3.28
C GLY A 28 -6.65 -18.78 3.71
N ARG A 29 -6.77 -17.65 2.99
CA ARG A 29 -6.17 -16.35 3.38
C ARG A 29 -7.14 -15.39 4.07
N GLY A 30 -8.43 -15.73 4.04
CA GLY A 30 -9.52 -14.88 4.53
C GLY A 30 -10.07 -13.97 3.44
N PRO A 31 -11.21 -13.28 3.71
CA PRO A 31 -11.82 -12.39 2.75
C PRO A 31 -10.91 -11.18 2.48
N MET A 32 -10.77 -10.82 1.20
CA MET A 32 -10.08 -9.60 0.78
C MET A 32 -11.04 -8.44 0.85
N GLU A 33 -10.63 -7.35 1.49
CA GLU A 33 -11.42 -6.11 1.55
C GLU A 33 -10.91 -5.10 0.54
N TYR A 34 -11.84 -4.45 -0.16
CA TYR A 34 -11.51 -3.35 -1.05
C TYR A 34 -12.57 -2.25 -0.96
N LEU A 35 -12.21 -1.04 -1.36
CA LEU A 35 -13.12 0.10 -1.45
C LEU A 35 -13.64 0.24 -2.88
N GLN A 36 -14.96 0.19 -3.03
CA GLN A 36 -15.66 0.23 -4.32
C GLN A 36 -15.64 1.64 -4.92
N GLY A 37 -15.19 1.74 -6.16
CA GLY A 37 -15.10 2.97 -6.95
C GLY A 37 -13.76 3.69 -6.84
N TYR A 38 -12.72 3.00 -6.35
CA TYR A 38 -11.39 3.55 -6.09
C TYR A 38 -10.27 2.80 -6.83
N GLN A 39 -10.61 1.89 -7.76
CA GLN A 39 -9.64 1.12 -8.55
C GLN A 39 -8.64 0.31 -7.70
N ASN A 40 -9.06 -0.12 -6.51
CA ASN A 40 -8.28 -1.02 -5.66
C ASN A 40 -8.15 -2.42 -6.27
N ILE A 41 -9.11 -2.80 -7.11
CA ILE A 41 -9.14 -4.05 -7.86
C ILE A 41 -9.34 -3.76 -9.35
N ILE A 42 -9.17 -4.79 -10.18
CA ILE A 42 -9.33 -4.65 -11.63
C ILE A 42 -10.73 -4.12 -12.00
N PRO A 43 -10.84 -3.18 -12.95
CA PRO A 43 -12.10 -2.52 -13.28
C PRO A 43 -13.24 -3.48 -13.65
N GLY A 44 -12.94 -4.55 -14.38
CA GLY A 44 -13.95 -5.53 -14.79
C GLY A 44 -14.56 -6.28 -13.61
N LEU A 45 -13.76 -6.56 -12.57
CA LEU A 45 -14.26 -7.19 -11.36
C LEU A 45 -15.08 -6.20 -10.53
N GLU A 46 -14.59 -4.97 -10.36
CA GLU A 46 -15.28 -3.90 -9.64
C GLU A 46 -16.68 -3.64 -10.22
N GLN A 47 -16.81 -3.58 -11.55
CA GLN A 47 -18.09 -3.43 -12.25
C GLN A 47 -19.00 -4.65 -12.08
N GLY A 48 -18.43 -5.86 -12.10
CA GLY A 48 -19.18 -7.11 -11.98
C GLY A 48 -19.86 -7.29 -10.61
N LEU A 49 -19.30 -6.67 -9.56
CA LEU A 49 -19.77 -6.77 -8.19
C LEU A 49 -20.83 -5.73 -7.81
N VAL A 50 -21.04 -4.69 -8.63
CA VAL A 50 -22.04 -3.63 -8.37
C VAL A 50 -23.43 -4.23 -8.19
N GLY A 51 -24.11 -3.82 -7.11
CA GLY A 51 -25.49 -4.21 -6.82
C GLY A 51 -25.66 -5.53 -6.06
N LEU A 52 -24.60 -6.33 -5.88
CA LEU A 52 -24.62 -7.55 -5.08
C LEU A 52 -24.80 -7.25 -3.59
N VAL A 53 -25.30 -8.23 -2.83
CA VAL A 53 -25.40 -8.18 -1.37
C VAL A 53 -24.48 -9.20 -0.70
N ALA A 54 -24.21 -9.02 0.59
CA ALA A 54 -23.51 -10.02 1.38
C ALA A 54 -24.23 -11.39 1.33
N GLY A 55 -23.46 -12.44 1.08
CA GLY A 55 -23.94 -13.81 0.84
C GLY A 55 -24.05 -14.19 -0.64
N ASP A 56 -24.08 -13.22 -1.56
CA ASP A 56 -24.20 -13.52 -2.99
C ASP A 56 -22.91 -14.11 -3.57
N THR A 57 -23.08 -15.04 -4.49
CA THR A 57 -22.01 -15.60 -5.32
C THR A 57 -22.25 -15.28 -6.78
N LYS A 58 -21.18 -14.91 -7.50
CA LYS A 58 -21.24 -14.58 -8.92
C LYS A 58 -19.92 -14.90 -9.60
N THR A 59 -20.01 -15.48 -10.80
CA THR A 59 -18.86 -15.61 -11.70
C THR A 59 -18.81 -14.38 -12.62
N VAL A 60 -17.68 -13.67 -12.59
CA VAL A 60 -17.41 -12.49 -13.43
C VAL A 60 -16.31 -12.85 -14.42
N THR A 61 -16.62 -12.74 -15.71
CA THR A 61 -15.60 -12.89 -16.77
C THR A 61 -15.03 -11.53 -17.09
N VAL A 62 -13.73 -11.37 -16.94
CA VAL A 62 -13.00 -10.12 -17.15
C VAL A 62 -12.08 -10.29 -18.36
N PRO A 63 -12.36 -9.59 -19.47
CA PRO A 63 -11.46 -9.57 -20.62
C PRO A 63 -10.15 -8.84 -20.25
N PRO A 64 -9.05 -9.06 -20.98
CA PRO A 64 -7.75 -8.48 -20.67
C PRO A 64 -7.78 -6.94 -20.57
N GLU A 65 -8.57 -6.27 -21.42
CA GLU A 65 -8.77 -4.81 -21.40
C GLU A 65 -9.33 -4.26 -20.07
N LEU A 66 -10.12 -5.06 -19.34
CA LEU A 66 -10.71 -4.69 -18.05
C LEU A 66 -10.01 -5.37 -16.86
N GLY A 67 -8.95 -6.14 -17.13
CA GLY A 67 -8.17 -6.89 -16.17
C GLY A 67 -6.78 -6.29 -15.96
N TYR A 68 -5.76 -7.05 -16.36
CA TYR A 68 -4.35 -6.65 -16.25
C TYR A 68 -3.81 -5.97 -17.52
N GLY A 69 -4.68 -5.62 -18.46
CA GLY A 69 -4.32 -5.05 -19.75
C GLY A 69 -4.04 -6.12 -20.81
N GLU A 70 -3.93 -5.65 -22.06
CA GLU A 70 -3.49 -6.48 -23.17
C GLU A 70 -1.98 -6.74 -23.09
N TYR A 71 -1.57 -7.92 -23.56
CA TYR A 71 -0.17 -8.21 -23.75
C TYR A 71 0.39 -7.29 -24.85
N SER A 72 1.39 -6.48 -24.50
CA SER A 72 1.97 -5.53 -25.43
C SER A 72 3.44 -5.85 -25.68
N ASP A 73 3.77 -6.13 -26.94
CA ASP A 73 5.16 -6.28 -27.37
C ASP A 73 5.97 -4.98 -27.20
N LYS A 74 5.30 -3.83 -27.03
CA LYS A 74 5.97 -2.54 -26.75
C LYS A 74 6.56 -2.47 -25.34
N LEU A 75 6.09 -3.33 -24.43
CA LEU A 75 6.66 -3.48 -23.09
C LEU A 75 7.82 -4.49 -23.06
N LEU A 76 8.19 -5.04 -24.22
CA LEU A 76 9.43 -5.80 -24.37
C LEU A 76 10.60 -4.84 -24.54
N GLN A 77 11.57 -4.95 -23.64
CA GLN A 77 12.79 -4.16 -23.70
C GLN A 77 13.97 -5.05 -24.03
N ARG A 78 14.72 -4.71 -25.08
CA ARG A 78 15.97 -5.38 -25.41
C ARG A 78 17.10 -4.67 -24.68
N VAL A 79 17.82 -5.41 -23.85
CA VAL A 79 18.93 -4.88 -23.06
C VAL A 79 20.18 -5.68 -23.37
N PRO A 80 21.31 -5.04 -23.71
CA PRO A 80 22.58 -5.72 -23.93
C PRO A 80 22.98 -6.53 -22.69
N LEU A 81 23.52 -7.73 -22.88
CA LEU A 81 23.98 -8.58 -21.76
C LEU A 81 25.07 -7.88 -20.93
N ASP A 82 25.85 -7.00 -21.53
CA ASP A 82 26.88 -6.20 -20.86
C ASP A 82 26.30 -5.26 -19.80
N ALA A 83 25.06 -4.79 -19.97
CA ALA A 83 24.39 -3.94 -19.00
C ALA A 83 24.06 -4.67 -17.69
N PHE A 84 24.09 -6.02 -17.71
CA PHE A 84 23.93 -6.85 -16.52
C PHE A 84 25.26 -7.10 -15.80
N GLY A 85 26.34 -6.38 -16.13
CA GLY A 85 27.57 -6.37 -15.34
C GLY A 85 28.27 -7.73 -15.23
N GLY A 86 28.08 -8.62 -16.21
CA GLY A 86 28.66 -9.97 -16.21
C GLY A 86 27.92 -10.99 -15.32
N HIS A 87 26.74 -10.66 -14.79
CA HIS A 87 25.89 -11.63 -14.13
C HIS A 87 25.36 -12.69 -15.11
N ALA A 88 25.23 -13.93 -14.65
CA ALA A 88 24.64 -15.00 -15.46
C ALA A 88 23.16 -14.72 -15.68
N VAL A 89 22.81 -14.34 -16.89
CA VAL A 89 21.45 -14.03 -17.33
C VAL A 89 20.81 -15.32 -17.86
N GLN A 90 19.61 -15.67 -17.38
CA GLN A 90 18.86 -16.84 -17.84
C GLN A 90 17.39 -16.46 -18.12
N PRO A 91 16.76 -17.06 -19.14
CA PRO A 91 15.31 -16.95 -19.32
C PRO A 91 14.54 -17.36 -18.06
N GLY A 92 13.52 -16.59 -17.70
CA GLY A 92 12.73 -16.77 -16.48
C GLY A 92 13.23 -15.99 -15.26
N MET A 93 14.44 -15.45 -15.28
CA MET A 93 14.92 -14.58 -14.20
C MET A 93 14.12 -13.27 -14.13
N ARG A 94 13.89 -12.75 -12.92
CA ARG A 94 13.16 -11.50 -12.67
C ARG A 94 14.11 -10.43 -12.14
N PHE A 95 13.99 -9.22 -12.67
CA PHE A 95 14.81 -8.07 -12.31
C PHE A 95 13.92 -6.91 -11.95
N ARG A 96 14.25 -6.20 -10.87
CA ARG A 96 13.61 -4.92 -10.57
C ARG A 96 14.42 -3.83 -11.25
N ALA A 97 13.82 -3.17 -12.23
CA ALA A 97 14.45 -2.10 -12.99
C ALA A 97 13.62 -0.82 -12.88
N ASP A 98 14.30 0.31 -12.86
CA ASP A 98 13.62 1.59 -13.06
C ASP A 98 13.29 1.73 -14.55
N THR A 99 12.01 1.85 -14.85
CA THR A 99 11.50 2.03 -16.20
C THR A 99 10.88 3.42 -16.32
N ASN A 100 10.57 3.89 -17.53
CA ASN A 100 9.83 5.15 -17.72
C ASN A 100 8.46 5.17 -17.03
N HIS A 101 7.99 4.04 -16.50
CA HIS A 101 6.77 3.88 -15.73
C HIS A 101 7.04 3.55 -14.24
N GLY A 102 8.22 3.91 -13.73
CA GLY A 102 8.69 3.66 -12.37
C GLY A 102 9.39 2.31 -12.21
N MET A 103 9.72 1.96 -10.97
CA MET A 103 10.30 0.67 -10.63
C MET A 103 9.33 -0.47 -10.96
N ARG A 104 9.70 -1.31 -11.93
CA ARG A 104 8.93 -2.48 -12.35
C ARG A 104 9.77 -3.74 -12.27
N THR A 105 9.09 -4.86 -12.03
CA THR A 105 9.70 -6.18 -12.15
C THR A 105 9.59 -6.63 -13.60
N LEU A 106 10.73 -6.83 -14.24
CA LEU A 106 10.86 -7.34 -15.60
C LEU A 106 11.27 -8.81 -15.55
N THR A 107 10.74 -9.64 -16.45
CA THR A 107 11.11 -11.05 -16.57
C THR A 107 11.86 -11.30 -17.86
N ILE A 108 12.95 -12.07 -17.83
CA ILE A 108 13.67 -12.40 -19.05
C ILE A 108 12.89 -13.43 -19.85
N LYS A 109 12.39 -13.02 -21.02
CA LYS A 109 11.66 -13.90 -21.93
C LYS A 109 12.61 -14.79 -22.71
N ALA A 110 13.68 -14.21 -23.26
CA ALA A 110 14.66 -14.91 -24.08
C ALA A 110 16.00 -14.18 -24.09
N ILE A 111 17.04 -14.88 -24.52
CA ILE A 111 18.35 -14.31 -24.81
C ILE A 111 18.62 -14.57 -26.29
N GLU A 112 18.83 -13.49 -27.04
CA GLU A 112 19.04 -13.51 -28.49
C GLU A 112 20.44 -12.95 -28.78
N GLY A 113 21.41 -13.85 -28.97
CA GLY A 113 22.80 -13.46 -29.22
C GLY A 113 23.42 -12.76 -28.01
N GLN A 114 23.63 -11.45 -28.13
CA GLN A 114 24.21 -10.59 -27.07
C GLN A 114 23.17 -9.70 -26.37
N GLU A 115 21.88 -9.89 -26.64
CA GLU A 115 20.80 -9.09 -26.06
C GLU A 115 19.83 -9.98 -25.28
N ALA A 116 19.39 -9.51 -24.11
CA ALA A 116 18.30 -10.12 -23.35
C ALA A 116 16.99 -9.40 -23.67
N VAL A 117 15.93 -10.18 -23.94
CA VAL A 117 14.57 -9.69 -24.12
C VAL A 117 13.88 -9.71 -22.76
N LEU A 118 13.68 -8.53 -22.19
CA LEU A 118 12.97 -8.32 -20.94
C LEU A 118 11.50 -8.07 -21.21
N ASP A 119 10.62 -8.72 -20.46
CA ASP A 119 9.18 -8.58 -20.51
C ASP A 119 8.69 -7.84 -19.27
N GLY A 120 8.13 -6.65 -19.47
CA GLY A 120 7.52 -5.84 -18.42
C GLY A 120 6.00 -5.98 -18.31
N ASN A 121 5.38 -6.90 -19.05
CA ASN A 121 3.96 -7.19 -18.92
C ASN A 121 3.69 -7.92 -17.60
N HIS A 122 2.47 -7.74 -17.07
CA HIS A 122 1.99 -8.56 -15.97
C HIS A 122 1.87 -10.02 -16.43
N GLU A 123 2.10 -11.00 -15.54
CA GLU A 123 2.04 -12.45 -15.89
C GLU A 123 0.67 -12.89 -16.44
N LEU A 124 -0.37 -12.13 -16.07
CA LEU A 124 -1.77 -12.33 -16.47
C LEU A 124 -2.24 -11.38 -17.58
N ALA A 125 -1.36 -10.53 -18.12
CA ALA A 125 -1.71 -9.63 -19.22
C ALA A 125 -2.07 -10.43 -20.48
N GLY A 126 -3.08 -9.97 -21.21
CA GLY A 126 -3.57 -10.61 -22.44
C GLY A 126 -4.41 -11.88 -22.24
N LYS A 127 -4.65 -12.31 -21.00
CA LYS A 127 -5.51 -13.47 -20.71
C LYS A 127 -6.92 -13.02 -20.30
N THR A 128 -7.93 -13.74 -20.76
CA THR A 128 -9.29 -13.63 -20.19
C THR A 128 -9.31 -14.34 -18.85
N LEU A 129 -9.87 -13.69 -17.85
CA LEU A 129 -9.86 -14.14 -16.48
C LEU A 129 -11.28 -14.39 -15.99
N HIS A 130 -11.51 -15.53 -15.35
CA HIS A 130 -12.80 -15.87 -14.75
C HIS A 130 -12.69 -15.83 -13.23
N PHE A 131 -13.41 -14.90 -12.61
CA PHE A 131 -13.44 -14.73 -11.16
C PHE A 131 -14.73 -15.30 -10.59
N ASP A 132 -14.63 -16.38 -9.85
CA ASP A 132 -15.70 -16.85 -8.98
C ASP A 132 -15.63 -16.08 -7.67
N VAL A 133 -16.57 -15.17 -7.44
CA VAL A 133 -16.55 -14.28 -6.27
C VAL A 133 -17.75 -14.52 -5.38
N LYS A 134 -17.51 -14.45 -4.08
CA LYS A 134 -18.50 -14.52 -3.03
C LYS A 134 -18.37 -13.27 -2.15
N VAL A 135 -19.44 -12.50 -2.06
CA VAL A 135 -19.48 -11.33 -1.20
C VAL A 135 -19.71 -11.79 0.24
N VAL A 136 -18.75 -11.56 1.11
CA VAL A 136 -18.82 -11.94 2.53
C VAL A 136 -19.52 -10.85 3.34
N ALA A 137 -19.13 -9.60 3.14
CA ALA A 137 -19.71 -8.46 3.86
C ALA A 137 -19.70 -7.20 2.98
N VAL A 138 -20.64 -6.30 3.26
CA VAL A 138 -20.71 -4.97 2.65
C VAL A 138 -21.04 -3.97 3.75
N ARG A 139 -20.18 -2.96 3.91
CA ARG A 139 -20.38 -1.86 4.85
C ARG A 139 -20.13 -0.50 4.18
N ALA A 140 -20.62 0.57 4.79
CA ALA A 140 -20.23 1.91 4.39
C ALA A 140 -18.76 2.14 4.74
N ALA A 141 -18.04 2.86 3.88
CA ALA A 141 -16.69 3.32 4.17
C ALA A 141 -16.71 4.44 5.20
N GLU A 142 -15.68 4.48 6.05
CA GLU A 142 -15.45 5.61 6.94
C GLU A 142 -14.85 6.79 6.18
N MET A 143 -15.02 8.02 6.70
CA MET A 143 -14.47 9.22 6.06
C MET A 143 -12.96 9.15 5.83
N THR A 144 -12.23 8.50 6.75
CA THR A 144 -10.78 8.31 6.66
C THR A 144 -10.41 7.36 5.51
N GLU A 145 -11.16 6.28 5.33
CA GLU A 145 -10.98 5.32 4.22
C GLU A 145 -11.27 5.96 2.87
N LEU A 146 -12.30 6.82 2.79
CA LEU A 146 -12.62 7.58 1.58
C LEU A 146 -11.53 8.60 1.24
N ALA A 147 -10.92 9.22 2.26
CA ALA A 147 -9.81 10.16 2.08
C ALA A 147 -8.51 9.45 1.64
N HIS A 148 -8.26 8.24 2.13
CA HIS A 148 -7.07 7.45 1.79
C HIS A 148 -7.25 6.55 0.56
N GLY A 149 -8.49 6.31 0.13
CA GLY A 149 -8.83 5.50 -1.04
C GLY A 149 -8.73 3.98 -0.85
N HIS A 150 -8.53 3.49 0.38
CA HIS A 150 -8.43 2.06 0.69
C HIS A 150 -9.06 1.75 2.05
N PRO A 151 -9.58 0.52 2.26
CA PRO A 151 -10.17 0.15 3.54
C PRO A 151 -9.09 0.06 4.62
N HIS A 152 -9.43 0.54 5.81
CA HIS A 152 -8.65 0.32 7.01
C HIS A 152 -9.17 -0.95 7.68
N GLN A 153 -8.29 -1.91 7.90
CA GLN A 153 -8.64 -3.03 8.77
C GLN A 153 -8.76 -2.50 10.20
N THR A 154 -9.81 -2.89 10.91
CA THR A 154 -9.96 -2.66 12.35
C THR A 154 -8.81 -3.38 13.07
N GLY A 155 -7.71 -2.65 13.33
CA GLY A 155 -6.47 -3.19 13.91
C GLY A 155 -5.21 -3.01 13.04
N GLY A 156 -5.33 -2.45 11.84
CA GLY A 156 -4.18 -2.10 10.99
C GLY A 156 -3.61 -0.73 11.37
N CYS A 157 -2.44 -0.72 12.01
CA CYS A 157 -1.67 0.50 12.22
C CYS A 157 -1.12 0.97 10.87
N CYS A 158 -1.90 1.75 10.12
CA CYS A 158 -1.47 2.31 8.85
C CYS A 158 -1.17 3.81 8.98
N GLY A 159 0.11 4.10 9.22
CA GLY A 159 0.85 4.98 8.32
C GLY A 159 0.49 6.46 8.30
N GLY A 160 0.34 7.11 9.45
CA GLY A 160 0.76 8.50 9.62
C GLY A 160 2.12 8.47 10.32
N GLY A 161 3.17 9.01 9.71
CA GLY A 161 4.55 8.91 10.22
C GLY A 161 4.65 9.12 11.74
N GLY A 162 5.15 8.11 12.45
CA GLY A 162 5.22 8.11 13.91
C GLY A 162 6.15 7.02 14.44
N CYS A 163 7.31 7.45 14.92
CA CYS A 163 8.26 6.82 15.85
C CYS A 163 8.55 5.32 15.70
N GLY A 164 9.55 5.00 14.87
CA GLY A 164 10.33 3.78 15.04
C GLY A 164 11.20 3.88 16.29
N SER A 165 10.73 3.35 17.41
CA SER A 165 11.61 2.94 18.51
C SER A 165 12.10 1.52 18.24
N GLY A 166 13.01 1.40 17.28
CA GLY A 166 13.83 0.21 17.10
C GLY A 166 15.18 0.42 17.77
N SER A 167 15.32 0.06 19.04
CA SER A 167 16.64 -0.26 19.59
C SER A 167 16.80 -1.78 19.54
N GLY A 168 17.33 -2.23 18.41
CA GLY A 168 17.68 -3.63 18.16
C GLY A 168 18.40 -3.70 16.82
N GLU A 169 19.71 -3.50 16.85
CA GLU A 169 20.62 -3.86 15.77
C GLU A 169 20.43 -5.37 15.55
N SER A 170 19.74 -5.89 14.54
CA SER A 170 19.49 -5.39 13.19
C SER A 170 18.06 -5.70 12.70
N GLU A 171 17.36 -4.67 12.21
CA GLU A 171 16.22 -4.66 11.30
C GLU A 171 15.16 -5.78 11.44
N GLY A 172 14.27 -5.64 12.44
CA GLY A 172 13.02 -6.43 12.49
C GLY A 172 12.47 -6.67 13.89
N GLY A 173 11.74 -5.70 14.45
CA GLY A 173 11.09 -5.83 15.76
C GLY A 173 9.66 -6.34 15.65
N GLY A 174 9.44 -7.63 15.96
CA GLY A 174 8.13 -8.23 16.17
C GLY A 174 7.69 -8.13 17.64
N CYS A 175 6.42 -7.80 17.87
CA CYS A 175 5.80 -7.82 19.19
C CYS A 175 5.52 -9.27 19.63
N SER A 176 6.22 -9.75 20.65
CA SER A 176 5.87 -10.98 21.33
C SER A 176 5.71 -10.75 22.83
N SER A 177 4.51 -11.08 23.29
CA SER A 177 4.03 -11.08 24.66
C SER A 177 4.80 -12.06 25.53
N SER A 178 5.39 -11.60 26.64
CA SER A 178 5.45 -12.34 27.91
C SER A 178 6.07 -11.49 29.03
N GLU A 179 5.20 -11.05 29.93
CA GLU A 179 5.36 -10.93 31.38
C GLU A 179 6.64 -10.32 31.98
N GLY A 180 6.48 -9.11 32.53
CA GLY A 180 7.20 -8.70 33.74
C GLY A 180 7.97 -7.39 33.65
N SER A 181 7.28 -6.24 33.67
CA SER A 181 7.55 -5.18 34.66
C SER A 181 6.55 -4.04 34.50
N ALA A 182 5.99 -3.58 35.62
CA ALA A 182 5.03 -2.50 35.70
C ALA A 182 5.65 -1.16 35.27
N GLY A 183 4.91 -0.39 34.47
CA GLY A 183 5.30 0.96 34.08
C GLY A 183 4.52 1.46 32.88
N GLY A 184 3.19 1.58 33.02
CA GLY A 184 2.36 2.20 32.00
C GLY A 184 2.63 3.70 31.91
N CYS A 185 2.69 4.21 30.68
CA CYS A 185 2.54 5.63 30.39
C CYS A 185 1.58 5.79 29.20
N CYS A 186 0.30 5.57 29.46
CA CYS A 186 -0.72 6.45 28.91
C CYS A 186 -1.03 7.44 30.03
N SER A 187 -0.72 8.72 29.83
CA SER A 187 -1.25 9.78 30.69
C SER A 187 -1.95 10.81 29.82
N THR A 188 -3.27 10.68 29.84
CA THR A 188 -4.23 11.75 29.68
C THR A 188 -3.90 12.95 30.57
N GLU A 189 -4.15 14.13 30.02
CA GLU A 189 -4.42 15.41 30.70
C GLU A 189 -3.35 15.98 31.64
N GLY A 190 -2.86 17.16 31.27
CA GLY A 190 -2.34 18.17 32.19
C GLY A 190 -0.93 17.91 32.70
N SER A 191 0.07 18.30 31.92
CA SER A 191 1.28 18.93 32.46
C SER A 191 2.09 19.59 31.35
N GLU A 192 2.52 20.80 31.66
CA GLU A 192 3.22 21.76 30.82
C GLU A 192 4.63 21.23 30.51
N GLY A 193 4.99 21.16 29.23
CA GLY A 193 6.29 20.67 28.80
C GLY A 193 6.51 21.00 27.34
N GLY A 194 6.79 22.28 27.07
CA GLY A 194 7.00 22.82 25.74
C GLY A 194 8.15 22.13 24.99
N CYS A 195 7.88 21.73 23.76
CA CYS A 195 8.90 21.51 22.76
C CYS A 195 9.40 22.88 22.27
N CYS A 196 10.70 23.16 22.46
CA CYS A 196 11.44 24.08 21.60
C CYS A 196 12.91 23.68 21.58
N SER A 197 13.38 23.27 20.41
CA SER A 197 14.79 23.24 20.01
C SER A 197 15.23 24.66 19.63
N THR A 198 16.45 25.08 19.99
CA THR A 198 17.46 25.72 19.12
C THR A 198 18.75 25.95 19.92
N GLU A 199 19.87 26.05 19.19
CA GLU A 199 21.24 25.77 19.62
C GLU A 199 21.95 27.00 20.23
N GLY A 200 22.46 26.91 21.48
CA GLY A 200 23.90 26.82 21.66
C GLY A 200 24.75 27.73 22.60
N SER A 201 25.50 27.11 23.53
CA SER A 201 26.71 27.47 24.33
C SER A 201 27.37 26.26 25.08
N SER A 202 28.19 25.46 24.40
CA SER A 202 28.49 24.02 24.66
C SER A 202 27.34 23.07 25.08
N GLU A 203 26.08 23.23 24.79
CA GLU A 203 25.32 24.21 24.06
C GLU A 203 24.33 25.05 24.97
N GLY A 204 24.52 25.19 26.30
CA GLY A 204 23.81 26.14 27.19
C GLY A 204 23.01 25.52 28.34
N GLY A 205 23.35 25.86 29.59
CA GLY A 205 22.75 25.33 30.82
C GLY A 205 21.35 25.86 31.15
N CYS A 206 20.51 25.00 31.71
CA CYS A 206 19.24 25.36 32.34
C CYS A 206 19.51 25.97 33.72
N CYS A 207 19.51 27.30 33.81
CA CYS A 207 19.35 28.02 35.07
C CYS A 207 17.87 28.23 35.38
N SER A 208 17.44 27.77 36.54
CA SER A 208 16.27 28.25 37.27
C SER A 208 16.34 29.77 37.47
N THR A 209 15.20 30.48 37.41
CA THR A 209 14.66 31.34 38.48
C THR A 209 13.41 32.13 38.02
N GLU A 210 12.29 31.86 38.69
CA GLU A 210 11.35 32.81 39.32
C GLU A 210 10.61 33.89 38.46
N GLU A 211 9.30 33.64 38.24
CA GLU A 211 8.08 34.50 38.29
C GLU A 211 8.12 36.06 38.14
N PRO A 212 6.96 36.73 37.91
CA PRO A 212 5.88 36.57 36.91
C PRO A 212 5.57 37.94 36.24
N VAL A 213 4.57 38.10 35.34
CA VAL A 213 3.56 39.22 35.26
C VAL A 213 2.75 39.16 33.92
N ALA A 214 1.43 39.03 34.08
CA ALA A 214 0.27 39.54 33.31
C ALA A 214 0.13 39.54 31.76
N ALA A 215 -0.97 38.90 31.36
CA ALA A 215 -1.91 39.12 30.25
C ALA A 215 -1.82 40.42 29.40
N LYS A 216 -1.88 40.25 28.06
CA LYS A 216 -2.72 41.07 27.16
C LYS A 216 -2.99 40.41 25.79
N GLN A 217 -4.19 40.69 25.29
CA GLN A 217 -4.81 40.28 24.02
C GLN A 217 -4.10 40.87 22.79
N GLY A 218 -4.15 40.19 21.64
CA GLY A 218 -4.02 40.86 20.33
C GLY A 218 -3.57 40.02 19.14
N GLY A 219 -4.47 39.82 18.18
CA GLY A 219 -4.21 40.09 16.75
C GLY A 219 -3.47 39.04 15.90
N CYS A 220 -4.22 38.34 15.05
CA CYS A 220 -3.71 37.69 13.84
C CYS A 220 -3.27 38.79 12.85
N GLY A 221 -2.01 38.74 12.42
CA GLY A 221 -1.41 39.70 11.49
C GLY A 221 -0.48 38.99 10.51
N SER A 222 -0.88 39.03 9.24
CA SER A 222 -0.22 38.49 8.06
C SER A 222 1.11 39.20 7.75
N ALA A 223 2.23 38.48 7.75
CA ALA A 223 3.41 38.77 6.92
C ALA A 223 4.32 37.53 6.89
N GLY A 224 4.69 37.10 5.68
CA GLY A 224 5.38 35.84 5.42
C GLY A 224 6.82 35.75 5.94
N CYS A 225 7.21 34.53 6.29
CA CYS A 225 8.60 34.16 6.54
C CYS A 225 9.20 33.59 5.26
N GLY A 226 10.10 34.34 4.64
CA GLY A 226 11.10 33.83 3.72
C GLY A 226 12.37 33.44 4.49
N CYS A 227 12.96 32.30 4.16
CA CYS A 227 14.22 31.82 4.70
C CYS A 227 15.39 32.67 4.18
N GLY A 228 16.30 33.04 5.09
CA GLY A 228 17.62 33.60 4.83
C GLY A 228 18.59 33.08 5.89
#